data_AF-A0A7V8BES4-F1
#
_entry.id   AF-A0A7V8BES4-F1
#
_cell.length_a   1.000
_cell.length_b   1.000
_cell.length_c   1.000
_cell.angle_alpha   90.00
_cell.angle_beta   90.00
_cell.angle_gamma   90.00
#
_symmetry.space_group_name_H-M   'P 1'
#
loop_
_entity.id
_entity.type
_entity.pdbx_description
1 polymer ?
#
loop_
_entity_poly.entity_id
_entity_poly.type
_entity_poly.pdbx_seq_one_letter_code
_entity_poly.pdbx_strand_id
1 'polypeptide(L)'
;MINFPKPLRPGDLIAVTAPSSGVEGAALGRLDLVIAHLRDRGYRVIEGQCLRSEYKSASAPSDARASEFMNFLCDPAVAAVFPPWGGELASELLESLDFESLREVQPKWLLGYSDVSTLHLPLTLISGWATAHGPNLMDLA
;
A
#
# COMPACT_ATOMS: atom_id res chain seq x y z
N MET A 1 -18.57 -5.23 -12.25
CA MET A 1 -18.25 -3.90 -12.83
C MET A 1 -17.07 -3.37 -12.03
N ILE A 2 -16.05 -2.82 -12.69
CA ILE A 2 -14.87 -2.27 -12.00
C ILE A 2 -15.15 -0.83 -11.58
N ASN A 3 -14.92 -0.52 -10.31
CA ASN A 3 -15.09 0.80 -9.70
C ASN A 3 -13.74 1.52 -9.62
N PHE A 4 -13.66 2.69 -10.25
CA PHE A 4 -12.44 3.48 -10.27
C PHE A 4 -12.36 4.41 -9.06
N PRO A 5 -11.22 4.44 -8.34
CA PRO A 5 -10.98 5.46 -7.33
C PRO A 5 -11.01 6.88 -7.94
N LYS A 6 -11.30 7.87 -7.09
CA LYS A 6 -11.22 9.28 -7.51
C LYS A 6 -9.76 9.65 -7.82
N PRO A 7 -9.49 10.55 -8.78
CA PRO A 7 -8.14 11.07 -8.99
C PRO A 7 -7.61 11.75 -7.72
N LEU A 8 -6.35 11.49 -7.39
CA LEU A 8 -5.68 12.11 -6.24
C LEU A 8 -5.53 13.63 -6.43
N ARG A 9 -5.67 14.36 -5.32
CA ARG A 9 -5.55 15.82 -5.25
C ARG A 9 -4.69 16.23 -4.05
N PRO A 10 -4.04 17.41 -4.09
CA PRO A 10 -3.42 17.98 -2.89
C PRO A 10 -4.42 18.02 -1.72
N GLY A 11 -3.96 17.62 -0.54
CA GLY A 11 -4.76 17.44 0.67
C GLY A 11 -5.18 15.99 0.95
N ASP A 12 -5.19 15.12 -0.07
CA ASP A 12 -5.51 13.70 0.09
C ASP A 12 -4.46 12.98 0.95
N LEU A 13 -4.91 11.98 1.70
CA LEU A 13 -4.06 11.15 2.55
C LEU A 13 -3.58 9.91 1.78
N ILE A 14 -2.26 9.72 1.75
CA ILE A 14 -1.59 8.54 1.24
C ILE A 14 -1.04 7.74 2.43
N ALA A 15 -1.45 6.48 2.53
CA ALA A 15 -0.88 5.53 3.47
C ALA A 15 0.32 4.82 2.86
N VAL A 16 1.43 4.78 3.59
CA VAL A 16 2.67 4.09 3.19
C VAL A 16 2.90 2.96 4.17
N THR A 17 2.71 1.72 3.70
CA THR A 17 2.93 0.48 4.46
C THR A 17 3.64 -0.54 3.57
N ALA A 18 4.31 -1.51 4.18
CA ALA A 18 5.01 -2.57 3.47
C ALA A 18 4.25 -3.90 3.62
N PRO A 19 3.37 -4.27 2.66
CA PRO A 19 2.66 -5.55 2.70
C PRO A 19 3.57 -6.75 2.35
N SER A 20 4.75 -6.49 1.77
CA SER A 20 5.78 -7.49 1.49
C SER A 20 7.08 -7.14 2.24
N SER A 21 8.19 -6.83 1.56
CA SER A 21 9.45 -6.44 2.22
C SER A 21 9.40 -5.03 2.79
N GLY A 22 10.00 -4.82 3.97
CA GLY A 22 10.03 -3.51 4.61
C GLY A 22 11.26 -2.70 4.21
N VAL A 23 11.46 -1.55 4.86
CA VAL A 23 12.60 -0.67 4.61
C VAL A 23 13.52 -0.67 5.82
N GLU A 24 14.78 -1.05 5.61
CA GLU A 24 15.82 -1.05 6.65
C GLU A 24 17.15 -0.47 6.17
N GLY A 25 18.07 -0.25 7.13
CA GLY A 25 19.44 0.14 6.86
C GLY A 25 19.59 1.41 6.02
N ALA A 26 20.44 1.34 5.00
CA ALA A 26 20.79 2.50 4.16
C ALA A 26 19.60 3.05 3.35
N ALA A 27 18.53 2.26 3.16
CA ALA A 27 17.36 2.70 2.39
C ALA A 27 16.42 3.62 3.18
N LEU A 28 16.56 3.72 4.51
CA LEU A 28 15.70 4.60 5.34
C LEU A 28 15.80 6.08 4.93
N GLY A 29 17.01 6.56 4.61
CA GLY A 29 17.18 7.94 4.16
C GLY A 29 16.51 8.21 2.80
N ARG A 30 16.42 7.19 1.95
CA ARG A 30 15.69 7.25 0.69
C ARG A 30 14.17 7.30 0.94
N LEU A 31 13.67 6.50 1.89
CA LEU A 31 12.26 6.52 2.29
C LEU A 31 11.84 7.89 2.82
N ASP A 32 12.67 8.50 3.67
CA ASP A 32 12.41 9.84 4.21
C ASP A 32 12.32 10.88 3.08
N LEU A 33 13.19 10.78 2.06
CA LEU A 33 13.20 11.68 0.91
C LEU A 33 11.91 11.55 0.08
N VAL A 34 11.46 10.33 -0.25
CA VAL A 34 10.25 10.15 -1.07
C VAL A 34 8.98 10.53 -0.31
N ILE A 35 8.93 10.30 1.00
CA ILE A 35 7.83 10.76 1.85
C ILE A 35 7.79 12.29 1.90
N ALA A 36 8.95 12.94 2.05
CA ALA A 36 9.05 14.40 1.99
C ALA A 36 8.58 14.92 0.61
N HIS A 37 8.97 14.26 -0.47
CA HIS A 37 8.52 14.61 -1.82
C HIS A 37 6.99 14.56 -1.97
N LEU A 38 6.32 13.54 -1.43
CA LEU A 38 4.86 13.48 -1.43
C LEU A 38 4.23 14.65 -0.63
N ARG A 39 4.81 14.97 0.54
CA ARG A 39 4.36 16.10 1.37
C ARG A 39 4.53 17.44 0.66
N ASP A 40 5.65 17.66 -0.02
CA ASP A 40 5.94 18.88 -0.79
C ASP A 40 4.98 19.05 -1.97
N ARG A 41 4.47 17.95 -2.54
CA ARG A 41 3.40 17.96 -3.55
C ARG A 41 2.02 18.24 -2.98
N GLY A 42 1.91 18.46 -1.67
CA GLY A 42 0.68 18.82 -0.97
C GLY A 42 -0.13 17.64 -0.47
N TYR A 43 0.39 16.41 -0.51
CA TYR A 43 -0.29 15.25 0.07
C TYR A 43 -0.05 15.14 1.57
N ARG A 44 -1.01 14.58 2.29
CA ARG A 44 -0.78 14.11 3.66
C ARG A 44 -0.25 12.68 3.57
N VAL A 45 0.71 12.33 4.43
CA VAL A 45 1.31 10.98 4.44
C VAL A 45 1.22 10.40 5.84
N ILE A 46 0.63 9.21 5.95
CA ILE A 46 0.66 8.37 7.15
C ILE A 46 1.53 7.14 6.89
N GLU A 47 2.42 6.84 7.81
CA GLU A 47 3.29 5.67 7.76
C GLU A 47 2.70 4.56 8.62
N GLY A 48 2.68 3.35 8.07
CA GLY A 48 2.36 2.13 8.79
C GLY A 48 3.50 1.72 9.72
N GLN A 49 3.15 1.01 10.80
CA GLN A 49 4.11 0.43 11.73
C GLN A 49 4.95 -0.67 11.08
N CYS A 50 4.40 -1.37 10.09
CA CYS A 50 5.11 -2.42 9.36
C CYS A 50 6.10 -1.86 8.32
N LEU A 51 6.16 -0.54 8.09
CA LEU A 51 6.96 0.03 6.99
C LEU A 51 8.47 -0.07 7.21
N ARG A 52 8.93 0.22 8.43
CA ARG A 52 10.34 0.50 8.76
C ARG A 52 10.98 -0.64 9.55
N SER A 53 10.69 -1.88 9.16
CA SER A 53 11.19 -3.08 9.80
C SER A 53 11.41 -4.19 8.78
N GLU A 54 12.24 -5.16 9.13
CA GLU A 54 12.39 -6.41 8.39
C GLU A 54 12.31 -7.57 9.40
N TYR A 55 11.61 -8.62 9.01
CA TYR A 55 11.27 -9.79 9.80
C TYR A 55 11.18 -11.00 8.87
N LYS A 56 12.24 -11.82 8.86
CA LYS A 56 12.29 -13.09 8.11
C LYS A 56 11.89 -12.94 6.63
N SER A 57 12.49 -11.96 5.94
CA SER A 57 12.25 -11.66 4.52
C SER A 57 10.88 -11.04 4.19
N ALA A 58 10.14 -10.59 5.20
CA ALA A 58 8.99 -9.70 5.07
C ALA A 58 9.13 -8.51 6.04
N SER A 59 8.32 -7.47 5.88
CA SER A 59 8.43 -6.27 6.72
C SER A 59 8.07 -6.53 8.19
N ALA A 60 7.15 -7.44 8.45
CA ALA A 60 6.61 -7.80 9.76
C ALA A 60 5.90 -9.17 9.68
N PRO A 61 5.46 -9.76 10.82
CA PRO A 61 4.56 -10.92 10.81
C PRO A 61 3.34 -10.72 9.89
N SER A 62 2.87 -11.80 9.26
CA SER A 62 1.81 -11.73 8.24
C SER A 62 0.49 -11.19 8.77
N ASP A 63 0.12 -11.53 10.00
CA ASP A 63 -1.05 -11.02 10.70
C ASP A 63 -0.99 -9.50 10.92
N ALA A 64 0.18 -8.98 11.31
CA ALA A 64 0.40 -7.54 11.48
C ALA A 64 0.31 -6.79 10.14
N ARG A 65 0.99 -7.29 9.09
CA ARG A 65 0.92 -6.71 7.74
C ARG A 65 -0.49 -6.74 7.16
N ALA A 66 -1.19 -7.88 7.28
CA ALA A 66 -2.56 -8.03 6.78
C ALA A 66 -3.51 -7.07 7.50
N SER A 67 -3.43 -6.99 8.83
CA SER A 67 -4.28 -6.10 9.63
C SER A 67 -4.02 -4.63 9.29
N GLU A 68 -2.77 -4.22 9.20
CA GLU A 68 -2.41 -2.85 8.85
C GLU A 68 -2.85 -2.48 7.43
N PHE A 69 -2.60 -3.36 6.46
CA PHE A 69 -3.01 -3.16 5.07
C PHE A 69 -4.53 -3.06 4.96
N MET A 70 -5.27 -3.98 5.58
CA MET A 70 -6.73 -3.98 5.61
C MET A 70 -7.28 -2.71 6.27
N ASN A 71 -6.70 -2.28 7.38
CA ASN A 71 -7.10 -1.04 8.05
C ASN A 71 -6.97 0.18 7.13
N PHE A 72 -5.84 0.31 6.42
CA PHE A 72 -5.67 1.40 5.44
C PHE A 72 -6.61 1.29 4.24
N LEU A 73 -6.92 0.07 3.78
CA LEU A 73 -7.90 -0.15 2.72
C LEU A 73 -9.34 0.17 3.16
N CYS A 74 -9.69 -0.02 4.44
CA CYS A 74 -11.01 0.31 4.96
C CYS A 74 -11.16 1.76 5.44
N ASP A 75 -10.06 2.47 5.75
CA ASP A 75 -10.13 3.82 6.30
C ASP A 75 -10.66 4.85 5.26
N PRO A 76 -11.84 5.47 5.47
CA PRO A 76 -12.40 6.43 4.52
C PRO A 76 -11.56 7.71 4.36
N ALA A 77 -10.62 7.99 5.28
CA ALA A 77 -9.70 9.12 5.15
C ALA A 77 -8.56 8.84 4.16
N VAL A 78 -8.21 7.57 3.90
CA VAL A 78 -7.10 7.18 3.02
C VAL A 78 -7.57 7.13 1.56
N ALA A 79 -6.93 7.91 0.70
CA ALA A 79 -7.21 7.99 -0.73
C ALA A 79 -6.30 7.07 -1.59
N ALA A 80 -5.15 6.68 -1.05
CA ALA A 80 -4.25 5.72 -1.68
C ALA A 80 -3.39 4.96 -0.66
N VAL A 81 -3.05 3.72 -0.98
CA VAL A 81 -2.00 2.93 -0.33
C VAL A 81 -0.84 2.80 -1.30
N PHE A 82 0.35 3.24 -0.90
CA PHE A 82 1.54 3.27 -1.75
C PHE A 82 2.74 2.61 -1.07
N PRO A 83 2.94 1.30 -1.29
CA PRO A 83 4.08 0.57 -0.74
C PRO A 83 5.44 1.11 -1.18
N PRO A 84 6.49 0.95 -0.35
CA PRO A 84 7.86 1.32 -0.71
C PRO A 84 8.33 0.56 -1.95
N TRP A 85 8.04 -0.74 -2.00
CA TRP A 85 8.35 -1.69 -3.08
C TRP A 85 7.58 -3.01 -2.90
N GLY A 86 7.86 -4.00 -3.76
CA GLY A 86 7.41 -5.39 -3.62
C GLY A 86 8.22 -6.21 -2.61
N GLY A 87 8.49 -7.47 -2.92
CA GLY A 87 9.17 -8.42 -2.05
C GLY A 87 8.86 -9.85 -2.52
N GLU A 88 8.69 -10.79 -1.59
CA GLU A 88 8.41 -12.19 -1.93
C GLU A 88 7.17 -12.77 -1.21
N LEU A 89 6.65 -12.07 -0.19
CA LEU A 89 5.72 -12.63 0.79
C LEU A 89 4.40 -11.85 0.93
N ALA A 90 3.99 -11.07 -0.08
CA ALA A 90 2.65 -10.46 -0.10
C ALA A 90 1.54 -11.51 -0.17
N SER A 91 1.83 -12.70 -0.72
CA SER A 91 0.88 -13.82 -0.80
C SER A 91 0.38 -14.31 0.57
N GLU A 92 1.19 -14.15 1.62
CA GLU A 92 0.82 -14.53 3.00
C GLU A 92 -0.36 -13.72 3.54
N LEU A 93 -0.65 -12.55 2.96
CA LEU A 93 -1.77 -11.71 3.39
C LEU A 93 -3.11 -12.23 2.86
N LEU A 94 -3.12 -12.98 1.75
CA LEU A 94 -4.34 -13.23 0.97
C LEU A 94 -5.44 -13.95 1.78
N GLU A 95 -5.08 -14.88 2.66
CA GLU A 95 -6.05 -15.59 3.49
C GLU A 95 -6.65 -14.71 4.61
N SER A 96 -5.97 -13.62 4.99
CA SER A 96 -6.38 -12.73 6.06
C SER A 96 -7.15 -11.49 5.58
N LEU A 97 -7.13 -11.20 4.28
CA LEU A 97 -7.83 -10.04 3.70
C LEU A 97 -9.29 -10.37 3.39
N ASP A 98 -10.20 -9.57 3.93
CA ASP A 98 -11.63 -9.68 3.64
C ASP A 98 -12.00 -8.86 2.38
N PHE A 99 -11.75 -9.47 1.22
CA PHE A 99 -12.02 -8.85 -0.08
C PHE A 99 -13.51 -8.56 -0.33
N GLU A 100 -14.42 -9.29 0.32
CA GLU A 100 -15.86 -9.04 0.20
C GLU A 100 -16.24 -7.76 0.96
N SER A 101 -15.71 -7.55 2.17
CA SER A 101 -15.87 -6.27 2.88
C SER A 101 -15.30 -5.09 2.09
N LEU A 102 -14.21 -5.27 1.35
CA LEU A 102 -13.65 -4.23 0.48
C LEU A 102 -14.58 -3.85 -0.69
N ARG A 103 -15.48 -4.75 -1.12
CA ARG A 103 -16.48 -4.44 -2.15
C ARG A 103 -17.48 -3.36 -1.70
N GLU A 104 -17.74 -3.30 -0.40
CA GLU A 104 -18.74 -2.41 0.22
C GLU A 104 -18.18 -1.04 0.61
N VAL A 105 -16.85 -0.86 0.58
CA VAL A 105 -16.21 0.44 0.88
C VAL A 105 -15.73 1.15 -0.39
N GLN A 106 -15.52 2.47 -0.29
CA GLN A 106 -15.14 3.27 -1.45
C GLN A 106 -13.74 2.83 -1.96
N PRO A 107 -13.58 2.55 -3.27
CA PRO A 107 -12.28 2.15 -3.82
C PRO A 107 -11.26 3.27 -3.69
N LYS A 108 -10.03 2.87 -3.39
CA LYS A 108 -8.85 3.74 -3.31
C LYS A 108 -7.70 3.17 -4.13
N TRP A 109 -6.73 4.00 -4.47
CA TRP A 109 -5.60 3.54 -5.28
C TRP A 109 -4.70 2.61 -4.46
N LEU A 110 -4.48 1.39 -4.95
CA LEU A 110 -3.25 0.64 -4.66
C LEU A 110 -2.28 0.91 -5.81
N LEU A 111 -1.07 1.33 -5.47
CA LEU A 111 0.02 1.65 -6.41
C LEU A 111 1.18 0.66 -6.24
N GLY A 112 1.95 0.43 -7.30
CA GLY A 112 3.19 -0.35 -7.26
C GLY A 112 3.22 -1.53 -8.23
N TYR A 113 4.34 -2.24 -8.28
CA TYR A 113 4.59 -3.38 -9.18
C TYR A 113 5.30 -4.53 -8.46
N SER A 114 5.69 -5.57 -9.22
CA SER A 114 6.36 -6.76 -8.70
C SER A 114 5.43 -7.51 -7.76
N ASP A 115 5.85 -7.91 -6.56
CA ASP A 115 5.01 -8.67 -5.62
C ASP A 115 3.76 -7.94 -5.14
N VAL A 116 3.67 -6.61 -5.29
CA VAL A 116 2.39 -5.87 -5.10
C VAL A 116 1.31 -6.37 -6.06
N SER A 117 1.68 -6.96 -7.21
CA SER A 117 0.77 -7.61 -8.16
C SER A 117 -0.05 -8.73 -7.55
N THR A 118 0.51 -9.42 -6.55
CA THR A 118 -0.17 -10.46 -5.77
C THR A 118 -1.43 -9.90 -5.08
N LEU A 119 -1.43 -8.61 -4.72
CA LEU A 119 -2.55 -7.92 -4.09
C LEU A 119 -3.44 -7.19 -5.10
N HIS A 120 -2.86 -6.66 -6.19
CA HIS A 120 -3.62 -6.00 -7.27
C HIS A 120 -4.69 -6.90 -7.88
N LEU A 121 -4.33 -8.16 -8.15
CA LEU A 121 -5.20 -9.10 -8.84
C LEU A 121 -6.50 -9.40 -8.07
N PRO A 122 -6.47 -9.87 -6.80
CA PRO A 122 -7.68 -10.14 -6.04
C PRO A 122 -8.48 -8.88 -5.70
N LEU A 123 -7.84 -7.73 -5.43
CA LEU A 123 -8.55 -6.45 -5.26
C LEU A 123 -9.39 -6.09 -6.49
N THR A 124 -8.84 -6.34 -7.68
CA THR A 124 -9.55 -6.07 -8.93
C THR A 124 -10.64 -7.11 -9.20
N LEU A 125 -10.34 -8.40 -9.07
CA LEU A 125 -11.24 -9.47 -9.48
C LEU A 125 -12.35 -9.76 -8.47
N ILE A 126 -12.09 -9.61 -7.18
CA ILE A 126 -13.03 -9.96 -6.09
C ILE A 126 -13.74 -8.69 -5.60
N SER A 127 -12.99 -7.68 -5.17
CA SER A 127 -13.55 -6.43 -4.64
C SER A 127 -14.05 -5.47 -5.73
N GLY A 128 -13.65 -5.70 -6.99
CA GLY A 128 -14.07 -4.87 -8.13
C GLY A 128 -13.40 -3.50 -8.16
N TRP A 129 -12.22 -3.33 -7.55
CA TRP A 129 -11.51 -2.05 -7.50
C TRP A 129 -10.56 -1.90 -8.69
N ALA A 130 -10.53 -0.73 -9.34
CA ALA A 130 -9.42 -0.43 -10.23
C ALA A 130 -8.17 -0.17 -9.40
N THR A 131 -7.06 -0.84 -9.73
CA THR A 131 -5.74 -0.59 -9.15
C THR A 131 -4.77 -0.07 -10.21
N ALA A 132 -3.59 0.39 -9.79
CA ALA A 132 -2.60 0.98 -10.68
C ALA A 132 -1.25 0.26 -10.55
N HIS A 133 -0.98 -0.65 -11.48
CA HIS A 133 0.32 -1.30 -11.59
C HIS A 133 1.33 -0.36 -12.25
N GLY A 134 2.33 0.10 -11.49
CA GLY A 134 3.26 1.15 -11.90
C GLY A 134 4.43 1.28 -10.93
N PRO A 135 5.18 2.40 -10.97
CA PRO A 135 6.32 2.62 -10.07
C PRO A 135 5.95 2.42 -8.61
N ASN A 136 6.85 1.87 -7.82
CA ASN A 136 6.72 1.85 -6.37
C ASN A 136 7.11 3.21 -5.77
N LEU A 137 6.82 3.44 -4.50
CA LEU A 137 7.10 4.73 -3.86
C LEU A 137 8.60 5.06 -3.91
N MET A 138 9.47 4.06 -3.73
CA MET A 138 10.93 4.25 -3.70
C MET A 138 11.54 4.54 -5.08
N ASP A 139 10.76 4.39 -6.16
CA ASP A 139 11.16 4.76 -7.53
C ASP A 139 10.85 6.22 -7.85
N LEU A 140 10.15 6.94 -6.97
CA LEU A 140 9.85 8.36 -7.16
C LEU A 140 11.07 9.24 -6.88
N ALA A 141 11.39 10.15 -7.80
CA ALA A 141 12.43 11.20 -7.68
C ALA A 141 13.85 10.68 -7.43
#